data_AF-A0A7R9UNQ8-F1
#
_entry.id   AF-A0A7R9UNQ8-F1
#
_cell.length_a   1.000
_cell.length_b   1.000
_cell.length_c   1.000
_cell.angle_alpha   90.00
_cell.angle_beta   90.00
_cell.angle_gamma   90.00
#
_symmetry.space_group_name_H-M   'P 1'
#
loop_
_entity.id
_entity.type
_entity.pdbx_description
1 polymer ?
#
loop_
_entity_poly.entity_id
_entity_poly.type
_entity_poly.pdbx_seq_one_letter_code
_entity_poly.pdbx_strand_id
1 'polypeptide(L)'
;ANLHWLGVTNAVVCNLDGRAFPKVLGRFDRVLLDAPCTGLGVIAKDPSVKLQKDFKDLQRCQQLQRELLLCAIDSVNADSNTGGYVVYSTCSVSVEENEMVVDYALRARSVKIVGCGLDFGRPGLTRYRERRFHPSLAEARRFYPHVHNMDGFFVCKLRKFSNALPSAAERKQAKADARPKTGGAGKQPRGAQAAAAPDDADAHGEESGDGDDGDDSDDDTQGESGLADARAAEAQRRASKADAPLQGKRARSDGARLPDGARDAGA
;
A
#
# COMPACT_ATOMS: atom_id res chain seq x y z
N ALA A 1 -21.64 -12.41 2.41
CA ALA A 1 -21.90 -13.25 1.23
C ALA A 1 -20.81 -14.31 1.06
N ASN A 2 -19.57 -13.95 0.71
CA ASN A 2 -18.50 -14.91 0.39
C ASN A 2 -18.23 -15.97 1.46
N LEU A 3 -18.12 -15.59 2.74
CA LEU A 3 -17.89 -16.57 3.83
C LEU A 3 -19.00 -17.62 3.94
N HIS A 4 -20.25 -17.19 3.76
CA HIS A 4 -21.40 -18.08 3.80
C HIS A 4 -21.43 -19.01 2.58
N TRP A 5 -21.16 -18.48 1.38
CA TRP A 5 -21.07 -19.28 0.15
C TRP A 5 -19.96 -20.32 0.20
N LEU A 6 -18.83 -20.00 0.83
CA LEU A 6 -17.71 -20.94 1.02
C LEU A 6 -17.88 -21.86 2.23
N GLY A 7 -18.98 -21.74 3.00
CA GLY A 7 -19.25 -22.58 4.16
C GLY A 7 -18.26 -22.40 5.32
N VAL A 8 -17.62 -21.23 5.45
CA VAL A 8 -16.63 -20.96 6.51
C VAL A 8 -17.34 -20.77 7.85
N THR A 9 -17.12 -21.68 8.79
CA THR A 9 -17.76 -21.68 10.12
C THR A 9 -16.90 -21.09 11.23
N ASN A 10 -15.60 -20.94 11.00
CA ASN A 10 -14.60 -20.48 11.97
C ASN A 10 -14.15 -19.02 11.74
N ALA A 11 -15.06 -18.16 11.27
CA ALA A 11 -14.77 -16.75 11.01
C ALA A 11 -15.72 -15.83 11.77
N VAL A 12 -15.16 -14.79 12.40
CA VAL A 12 -15.93 -13.70 13.01
C VAL A 12 -15.70 -12.44 12.17
N VAL A 13 -16.78 -11.85 11.67
CA VAL A 13 -16.72 -10.61 10.88
C VAL A 13 -16.97 -9.43 11.79
N CYS A 14 -16.03 -8.48 11.79
CA CYS A 14 -16.13 -7.25 12.57
C CYS A 14 -15.97 -6.05 11.64
N ASN A 15 -16.64 -4.94 11.99
CA ASN A 15 -16.46 -3.65 11.33
C ASN A 15 -15.89 -2.66 12.35
N LEU A 16 -14.58 -2.40 12.25
CA LEU A 16 -13.83 -1.54 13.16
C LEU A 16 -12.70 -0.85 12.39
N ASP A 17 -12.20 0.27 12.93
CA ASP A 17 -10.97 0.87 12.41
C ASP A 17 -9.78 -0.05 12.71
N GLY A 18 -9.05 -0.46 11.67
CA GLY A 18 -7.86 -1.31 11.78
C GLY A 18 -6.78 -0.73 12.68
N ARG A 19 -6.75 0.59 12.88
CA ARG A 19 -5.82 1.26 13.81
C ARG A 19 -6.16 1.03 15.27
N ALA A 20 -7.43 0.79 15.58
CA ALA A 20 -7.90 0.53 16.94
C ALA A 20 -7.77 -0.94 17.34
N PHE A 21 -7.53 -1.84 16.38
CA PHE A 21 -7.52 -3.28 16.59
C PHE A 21 -6.62 -3.75 17.74
N PRO A 22 -5.36 -3.28 17.89
CA PRO A 22 -4.49 -3.70 19.00
C PRO A 22 -5.08 -3.46 20.40
N LYS A 23 -5.98 -2.47 20.54
CA LYS A 23 -6.63 -2.13 21.81
C LYS A 23 -7.88 -2.97 22.07
N VAL A 24 -8.58 -3.37 21.01
CA VAL A 24 -9.86 -4.09 21.10
C VAL A 24 -9.63 -5.59 21.17
N LEU A 25 -8.87 -6.13 20.22
CA LEU A 25 -8.56 -7.54 20.06
C LEU A 25 -7.07 -7.63 19.69
N GLY A 26 -6.24 -8.02 20.66
CA GLY A 26 -4.81 -8.22 20.47
C GLY A 26 -4.41 -9.68 20.60
N ARG A 27 -3.10 -9.94 20.48
CA ARG A 27 -2.46 -11.24 20.72
C ARG A 27 -2.84 -12.32 19.71
N PHE A 28 -2.92 -11.97 18.44
CA PHE A 28 -3.05 -12.97 17.36
C PHE A 28 -1.73 -13.70 17.13
N ASP A 29 -1.84 -14.96 16.70
CA ASP A 29 -0.68 -15.71 16.26
C ASP A 29 -0.15 -15.20 14.91
N ARG A 30 -1.06 -14.84 13.99
CA ARG A 30 -0.73 -14.40 12.63
C ARG A 30 -1.70 -13.33 12.17
N VAL A 31 -1.19 -12.33 11.45
CA VAL A 31 -1.98 -11.26 10.85
C VAL A 31 -1.65 -11.13 9.37
N LEU A 32 -2.68 -11.04 8.54
CA LEU A 32 -2.57 -10.62 7.14
C LEU A 32 -3.11 -9.20 7.04
N LEU A 33 -2.28 -8.28 6.57
CA LEU A 33 -2.66 -6.91 6.24
C LEU A 33 -2.58 -6.73 4.73
N ASP A 34 -3.73 -6.83 4.09
CA ASP A 34 -3.91 -6.34 2.73
C ASP A 34 -4.29 -4.86 2.80
N ALA A 35 -3.34 -3.99 2.48
CA ALA A 35 -3.45 -2.59 2.84
C ALA A 35 -4.10 -1.77 1.70
N PRO A 36 -4.94 -0.78 2.03
CA PRO A 36 -5.52 0.10 1.02
C PRO A 36 -4.41 0.85 0.26
N CYS A 37 -4.33 0.62 -1.05
CA CYS A 37 -3.29 1.11 -1.95
C CYS A 37 -3.84 2.07 -3.01
N THR A 38 -2.95 2.80 -3.67
CA THR A 38 -3.31 3.60 -4.85
C THR A 38 -3.77 2.76 -6.03
N GLY A 39 -3.39 1.49 -6.10
CA GLY A 39 -3.79 0.58 -7.18
C GLY A 39 -2.94 0.69 -8.45
N LEU A 40 -1.76 1.32 -8.38
CA LEU A 40 -0.91 1.50 -9.57
C LEU A 40 -0.46 0.19 -10.23
N GLY A 41 -0.56 -0.94 -9.55
CA GLY A 41 -0.28 -2.27 -10.11
C GLY A 41 -1.42 -2.87 -10.91
N VAL A 42 -2.65 -2.37 -10.79
CA VAL A 42 -3.87 -2.94 -11.40
C VAL A 42 -4.47 -2.06 -12.50
N ILE A 43 -3.70 -1.10 -13.03
CA ILE A 43 -4.17 -0.15 -14.08
C ILE A 43 -4.71 -0.88 -15.32
N ALA A 44 -4.17 -2.05 -15.65
CA ALA A 44 -4.66 -2.86 -16.77
C ALA A 44 -6.11 -3.35 -16.58
N LYS A 45 -6.53 -3.57 -15.33
CA LYS A 45 -7.89 -4.01 -14.98
C LYS A 45 -8.81 -2.83 -14.70
N ASP A 46 -8.30 -1.81 -14.02
CA ASP A 46 -9.04 -0.58 -13.72
C ASP A 46 -8.29 0.65 -14.24
N PRO A 47 -8.59 1.09 -15.48
CA PRO A 47 -7.97 2.28 -16.06
C PRO A 47 -8.30 3.58 -15.30
N SER A 48 -9.36 3.61 -14.49
CA SER A 48 -9.76 4.81 -13.75
C SER A 48 -8.69 5.24 -12.74
N VAL A 49 -7.89 4.29 -12.24
CA VAL A 49 -6.74 4.54 -11.36
C VAL A 49 -5.76 5.53 -11.99
N LYS A 50 -5.55 5.45 -13.31
CA LYS A 50 -4.63 6.34 -14.02
C LYS A 50 -5.11 7.79 -14.04
N LEU A 51 -6.43 8.02 -13.99
CA LEU A 51 -7.05 9.34 -14.12
C LEU A 51 -7.39 9.96 -12.76
N GLN A 52 -7.66 9.14 -11.75
CA GLN A 52 -8.17 9.61 -10.46
C GLN A 52 -7.09 9.79 -9.39
N LYS A 53 -5.93 9.15 -9.52
CA LYS A 53 -4.93 9.09 -8.45
C LYS A 53 -3.85 10.14 -8.63
N ASP A 54 -3.75 11.00 -7.63
CA ASP A 54 -2.71 12.02 -7.56
C ASP A 54 -1.60 11.64 -6.58
N PHE A 55 -0.49 12.38 -6.64
CA PHE A 55 0.61 12.24 -5.68
C PHE A 55 0.17 12.48 -4.22
N LYS A 56 -0.83 13.32 -4.00
CA LYS A 56 -1.41 13.55 -2.66
C LYS A 56 -2.07 12.27 -2.12
N ASP A 57 -2.72 11.49 -2.97
CA ASP A 57 -3.35 10.24 -2.56
C ASP A 57 -2.30 9.17 -2.26
N LEU A 58 -1.21 9.13 -3.03
CA LEU A 58 -0.06 8.27 -2.72
C LEU A 58 0.49 8.56 -1.32
N GLN A 59 0.65 9.83 -0.95
CA GLN A 59 1.13 10.22 0.38
C GLN A 59 0.14 9.84 1.50
N ARG A 60 -1.17 10.07 1.28
CA ARG A 60 -2.22 9.68 2.24
C ARG A 60 -2.26 8.17 2.45
N CYS A 61 -2.26 7.40 1.37
CA CYS A 61 -2.20 5.94 1.40
C CYS A 61 -0.94 5.45 2.11
N GLN A 62 0.24 5.99 1.78
CA GLN A 62 1.49 5.65 2.46
C GLN A 62 1.40 5.88 3.98
N GLN A 63 0.86 7.02 4.43
CA GLN A 63 0.73 7.32 5.85
C GLN A 63 -0.22 6.33 6.54
N LEU A 64 -1.39 6.09 5.94
CA LEU A 64 -2.37 5.14 6.47
C LEU A 64 -1.80 3.72 6.53
N GLN A 65 -1.09 3.27 5.50
CA GLN A 65 -0.44 1.96 5.45
C GLN A 65 0.62 1.81 6.55
N ARG A 66 1.41 2.85 6.84
CA ARG A 66 2.35 2.85 7.97
C ARG A 66 1.63 2.66 9.30
N GLU A 67 0.55 3.40 9.53
CA GLU A 67 -0.25 3.27 10.76
C GLU A 67 -0.83 1.87 10.90
N LEU A 68 -1.46 1.35 9.84
CA LEU A 68 -2.05 0.01 9.82
C LEU A 68 -1.02 -1.08 10.02
N LEU A 69 0.16 -0.98 9.40
CA LEU A 69 1.22 -1.98 9.56
C LEU A 69 1.78 -2.00 10.98
N LEU A 70 1.95 -0.84 11.61
CA LEU A 70 2.35 -0.78 13.02
C LEU A 70 1.30 -1.43 13.91
N CYS A 71 0.01 -1.14 13.70
CA CYS A 71 -1.07 -1.77 14.43
C CYS A 71 -1.11 -3.29 14.20
N ALA A 72 -0.95 -3.76 12.97
CA ALA A 72 -0.88 -5.19 12.65
C ALA A 72 0.25 -5.90 13.41
N ILE A 73 1.43 -5.27 13.52
CA ILE A 73 2.56 -5.80 14.31
C ILE A 73 2.26 -5.78 15.81
N ASP A 74 1.62 -4.73 16.30
CA ASP A 74 1.27 -4.61 17.73
C ASP A 74 0.18 -5.62 18.13
N SER A 75 -0.70 -5.99 17.20
CA SER A 75 -1.73 -7.02 17.37
C SER A 75 -1.18 -8.46 17.44
N VAL A 76 0.03 -8.73 16.94
CA VAL A 76 0.62 -10.07 16.95
C VAL A 76 1.39 -10.34 18.25
N ASN A 77 1.28 -11.55 18.79
CA ASN A 77 2.07 -12.00 19.94
C ASN A 77 3.39 -12.64 19.48
N ALA A 78 4.52 -12.14 19.97
CA ALA A 78 5.84 -12.71 19.71
C ALA A 78 6.08 -14.05 20.43
N ASP A 79 5.43 -14.27 21.57
CA ASP A 79 5.65 -15.45 22.43
C ASP A 79 4.82 -16.67 22.00
N SER A 80 4.03 -16.55 20.93
CA SER A 80 3.23 -17.65 20.42
C SER A 80 4.09 -18.69 19.70
N ASN A 81 3.99 -19.94 20.12
CA ASN A 81 4.76 -21.05 19.56
C ASN A 81 4.38 -21.38 18.10
N THR A 82 3.15 -21.03 17.68
CA THR A 82 2.61 -21.26 16.33
C THR A 82 2.62 -19.99 15.47
N GLY A 83 3.06 -18.85 16.04
CA GLY A 83 2.77 -17.51 15.53
C GLY A 83 3.97 -16.54 15.51
N GLY A 84 3.65 -15.25 15.54
CA GLY A 84 4.60 -14.15 15.42
C GLY A 84 4.72 -13.58 14.01
N TYR A 85 3.84 -13.93 13.08
CA TYR A 85 3.96 -13.54 11.66
C TYR A 85 2.95 -12.48 11.24
N VAL A 86 3.45 -11.47 10.52
CA VAL A 86 2.62 -10.48 9.83
C VAL A 86 2.95 -10.55 8.34
N VAL A 87 1.93 -10.69 7.49
CA VAL A 87 2.10 -10.54 6.05
C VAL A 87 1.52 -9.20 5.65
N TYR A 88 2.34 -8.38 4.99
CA TYR A 88 1.95 -7.12 4.40
C TYR A 88 1.86 -7.28 2.88
N SER A 89 0.75 -6.88 2.29
CA SER A 89 0.56 -6.88 0.85
C SER A 89 -0.08 -5.61 0.33
N THR A 90 0.26 -5.27 -0.92
CA THR A 90 -0.37 -4.17 -1.66
C THR A 90 -0.51 -4.50 -3.14
N CYS A 91 -1.50 -3.89 -3.76
CA CYS A 91 -1.78 -3.86 -5.19
C CYS A 91 -1.03 -2.76 -5.96
N SER A 92 0.13 -2.32 -5.45
CA SER A 92 0.88 -1.19 -6.01
C SER A 92 2.31 -1.59 -6.37
N VAL A 93 2.84 -0.97 -7.42
CA VAL A 93 4.25 -1.11 -7.85
C VAL A 93 5.15 0.00 -7.31
N SER A 94 4.56 1.03 -6.68
CA SER A 94 5.26 2.19 -6.12
C SER A 94 6.13 1.81 -4.92
N VAL A 95 7.30 2.43 -4.84
CA VAL A 95 8.27 2.23 -3.75
C VAL A 95 7.80 2.91 -2.46
N GLU A 96 7.05 4.00 -2.61
CA GLU A 96 6.48 4.78 -1.53
C GLU A 96 5.50 3.97 -0.68
N GLU A 97 4.69 3.13 -1.31
CA GLU A 97 3.73 2.25 -0.62
C GLU A 97 4.38 0.93 -0.16
N ASN A 98 5.46 0.51 -0.81
CA ASN A 98 6.06 -0.79 -0.55
C ASN A 98 7.26 -0.70 0.40
N GLU A 99 8.48 -0.65 -0.15
CA GLU A 99 9.72 -0.68 0.63
C GLU A 99 9.79 0.45 1.66
N MET A 100 9.30 1.65 1.34
CA MET A 100 9.31 2.77 2.27
C MET A 100 8.40 2.56 3.48
N VAL A 101 7.32 1.81 3.36
CA VAL A 101 6.41 1.48 4.47
C VAL A 101 7.03 0.39 5.33
N VAL A 102 7.57 -0.66 4.70
CA VAL A 102 8.21 -1.77 5.42
C VAL A 102 9.50 -1.32 6.14
N ASP A 103 10.34 -0.53 5.49
CA ASP A 103 11.55 0.04 6.08
C ASP A 103 11.25 0.96 7.28
N TYR A 104 10.11 1.66 7.24
CA TYR A 104 9.63 2.41 8.39
C TYR A 104 9.23 1.48 9.55
N ALA A 105 8.49 0.39 9.25
CA ALA A 105 8.07 -0.57 10.27
C ALA A 105 9.26 -1.30 10.92
N LEU A 106 10.29 -1.67 10.15
CA LEU A 106 11.52 -2.28 10.65
C LEU A 106 12.25 -1.39 11.67
N ARG A 107 12.22 -0.07 11.47
CA ARG A 107 12.84 0.89 12.40
C ARG A 107 11.97 1.19 13.63
N ALA A 108 10.66 1.03 13.50
CA ALA A 108 9.71 1.41 14.54
C ALA A 108 9.37 0.26 15.50
N ARG A 109 9.60 -1.00 15.11
CA ARG A 109 9.24 -2.20 15.86
C ARG A 109 10.31 -3.29 15.74
N SER A 110 10.36 -4.18 16.72
CA SER A 110 11.29 -5.31 16.79
C SER A 110 10.85 -6.47 15.88
N VAL A 111 10.93 -6.26 14.57
CA VAL A 111 10.54 -7.22 13.52
C VAL A 111 11.67 -7.46 12.52
N LYS A 112 11.67 -8.63 11.87
CA LYS A 112 12.56 -9.01 10.76
C LYS A 112 11.74 -9.44 9.57
N ILE A 113 12.27 -9.17 8.38
CA ILE A 113 11.75 -9.77 7.15
C ILE A 113 12.20 -11.22 7.07
N VAL A 114 11.26 -12.11 6.85
CA VAL A 114 11.51 -13.54 6.61
C VAL A 114 11.04 -13.83 5.18
N GLY A 115 11.76 -14.69 4.46
CA GLY A 115 11.37 -15.11 3.13
C GLY A 115 9.91 -15.59 3.09
N CYS A 116 9.18 -15.14 2.06
CA CYS A 116 7.77 -15.48 1.90
C CYS A 116 7.53 -16.97 1.59
N GLY A 117 8.58 -17.74 1.26
CA GLY A 117 8.46 -19.12 0.75
C GLY A 117 7.90 -19.16 -0.68
N LEU A 118 8.08 -18.06 -1.42
CA LEU A 118 7.67 -17.93 -2.81
C LEU A 118 8.94 -17.97 -3.69
N ASP A 119 9.01 -18.97 -4.55
CA ASP A 119 10.07 -19.14 -5.55
C ASP A 119 9.87 -18.25 -6.78
N PHE A 120 8.76 -17.51 -6.79
CA PHE A 120 8.32 -16.66 -7.88
C PHE A 120 8.29 -15.18 -7.47
N GLY A 121 8.51 -14.30 -8.45
CA GLY A 121 8.56 -12.85 -8.26
C GLY A 121 9.99 -12.30 -8.22
N ARG A 122 10.12 -11.00 -8.48
CA ARG A 122 11.37 -10.27 -8.33
C ARG A 122 11.63 -9.96 -6.85
N PRO A 123 12.89 -9.94 -6.39
CA PRO A 123 13.20 -9.48 -5.03
C PRO A 123 12.79 -8.02 -4.82
N GLY A 124 12.47 -7.67 -3.59
CA GLY A 124 12.23 -6.29 -3.19
C GLY A 124 13.46 -5.40 -3.38
N LEU A 125 13.25 -4.10 -3.46
CA LEU A 125 14.33 -3.16 -3.73
C LEU A 125 15.12 -2.85 -2.46
N THR A 126 16.44 -2.99 -2.50
CA THR A 126 17.35 -2.54 -1.42
C THR A 126 17.86 -1.13 -1.66
N ARG A 127 17.79 -0.64 -2.91
CA ARG A 127 18.15 0.72 -3.30
C ARG A 127 17.15 1.23 -4.33
N TYR A 128 16.70 2.47 -4.16
CA TYR A 128 15.85 3.16 -5.13
C TYR A 128 16.22 4.64 -5.18
N ARG A 129 16.66 5.10 -6.36
CA ARG A 129 17.21 6.46 -6.54
C ARG A 129 18.31 6.74 -5.51
N GLU A 130 18.16 7.79 -4.72
CA GLU A 130 19.08 8.19 -3.65
C GLU A 130 18.82 7.47 -2.32
N ARG A 131 17.72 6.71 -2.22
CA ARG A 131 17.33 6.03 -0.98
C ARG A 131 17.96 4.65 -0.90
N ARG A 132 18.48 4.32 0.27
CA ARG A 132 18.93 2.98 0.65
C ARG A 132 17.98 2.42 1.69
N PHE A 133 17.53 1.20 1.48
CA PHE A 133 16.66 0.49 2.40
C PHE A 133 17.40 -0.65 3.09
N HIS A 134 16.78 -1.23 4.12
CA HIS A 134 17.36 -2.36 4.82
C HIS A 134 17.64 -3.56 3.87
N PRO A 135 18.82 -4.20 3.93
CA PRO A 135 19.19 -5.29 3.01
C PRO A 135 18.20 -6.47 3.00
N SER A 136 17.54 -6.74 4.14
CA SER A 136 16.54 -7.81 4.23
C SER A 136 15.30 -7.59 3.36
N LEU A 137 15.10 -6.40 2.77
CA LEU A 137 14.01 -6.17 1.82
C LEU A 137 14.15 -6.97 0.53
N ALA A 138 15.34 -7.51 0.24
CA ALA A 138 15.51 -8.48 -0.84
C ALA A 138 14.65 -9.75 -0.67
N GLU A 139 14.27 -10.08 0.57
CA GLU A 139 13.38 -11.20 0.90
C GLU A 139 11.90 -10.93 0.60
N ALA A 140 11.53 -9.66 0.40
CA ALA A 140 10.19 -9.31 -0.08
C ALA A 140 10.07 -9.67 -1.57
N ARG A 141 8.82 -9.84 -2.04
CA ARG A 141 8.53 -10.20 -3.42
C ARG A 141 7.71 -9.12 -4.13
N ARG A 142 8.14 -8.80 -5.34
CA ARG A 142 7.49 -7.89 -6.29
C ARG A 142 7.01 -8.69 -7.49
N PHE A 143 5.78 -8.42 -7.89
CA PHE A 143 5.18 -8.91 -9.11
C PHE A 143 4.96 -7.73 -10.04
N TYR A 144 5.31 -7.94 -11.29
CA TYR A 144 5.26 -6.94 -12.35
C TYR A 144 4.45 -7.49 -13.53
N PRO A 145 3.55 -6.69 -14.13
CA PRO A 145 2.74 -7.14 -15.25
C PRO A 145 3.53 -7.62 -16.46
N HIS A 146 4.55 -6.86 -16.86
CA HIS A 146 5.38 -7.19 -18.03
C HIS A 146 6.27 -8.43 -17.85
N VAL A 147 6.53 -8.87 -16.62
CA VAL A 147 7.39 -10.03 -16.35
C VAL A 147 6.58 -11.29 -16.08
N HIS A 148 5.46 -11.15 -15.36
CA HIS A 148 4.76 -12.29 -14.79
C HIS A 148 3.37 -12.50 -15.39
N ASN A 149 2.92 -11.64 -16.33
CA ASN A 149 1.57 -11.67 -16.90
C ASN A 149 0.46 -11.68 -15.82
N MET A 150 0.69 -10.92 -14.76
CA MET A 150 -0.18 -10.78 -13.58
C MET A 150 -0.31 -9.30 -13.21
N ASP A 151 -1.23 -8.94 -12.32
CA ASP A 151 -1.23 -7.57 -11.80
C ASP A 151 0.03 -7.27 -10.99
N GLY A 152 0.38 -5.99 -10.94
CA GLY A 152 1.44 -5.50 -10.07
C GLY A 152 1.06 -5.68 -8.60
N PHE A 153 1.89 -6.41 -7.87
CA PHE A 153 1.62 -6.77 -6.48
C PHE A 153 2.90 -6.82 -5.66
N PHE A 154 2.80 -6.56 -4.37
CA PHE A 154 3.93 -6.62 -3.44
C PHE A 154 3.56 -7.43 -2.21
N VAL A 155 4.49 -8.27 -1.74
CA VAL A 155 4.32 -9.10 -0.55
C VAL A 155 5.58 -9.06 0.30
N CYS A 156 5.40 -8.79 1.59
CA CYS A 156 6.46 -8.85 2.58
C CYS A 156 5.98 -9.62 3.82
N LYS A 157 6.72 -10.65 4.22
CA LYS A 157 6.46 -11.41 5.44
C LYS A 157 7.42 -10.96 6.55
N LEU A 158 6.84 -10.59 7.68
CA LEU A 158 7.54 -10.11 8.87
C LEU A 158 7.37 -11.12 9.99
N ARG A 159 8.42 -11.28 10.80
CA ARG A 159 8.38 -12.01 12.08
C ARG A 159 8.70 -11.06 13.22
N LYS A 160 7.85 -11.04 14.23
CA LYS A 160 8.02 -10.30 15.49
C LYS A 160 8.83 -11.13 16.48
N PHE A 161 9.81 -10.52 17.15
CA PHE A 161 10.64 -11.22 18.17
C PHE A 161 10.42 -10.74 19.58
N SER A 162 9.89 -9.54 19.75
CA SER A 162 9.64 -8.99 21.08
C SER A 162 8.35 -8.18 21.08
N ASN A 163 7.62 -8.30 22.18
CA ASN A 163 6.43 -7.50 22.46
C ASN A 163 6.78 -6.12 23.03
N ALA A 164 8.04 -5.87 23.41
CA ALA A 164 8.48 -4.57 23.87
C ALA A 164 8.52 -3.56 22.72
N LEU A 165 7.92 -2.38 22.94
CA LEU A 165 8.06 -1.26 22.03
C LEU A 165 9.45 -0.64 22.20
N PRO A 166 10.21 -0.41 21.12
CA PRO A 166 11.49 0.30 21.21
C PRO A 166 11.27 1.67 21.84
N SER A 167 12.11 2.03 22.82
CA SER A 167 12.03 3.31 23.52
C SER A 167 12.23 4.48 22.55
N ALA A 168 11.74 5.67 22.93
CA ALA A 168 11.89 6.87 22.11
C ALA A 168 13.37 7.25 21.87
N ALA A 169 14.29 6.83 22.76
CA ALA A 169 15.73 7.04 22.62
C ALA A 169 16.33 6.15 21.52
N GLU A 170 15.96 4.86 21.49
CA GLU A 170 16.44 3.90 20.49
C GLU A 170 15.94 4.26 19.08
N ARG A 171 14.72 4.81 18.96
CA ARG A 171 14.19 5.32 17.68
C ARG A 171 14.94 6.54 17.17
N LYS A 172 15.44 7.41 18.08
CA LYS A 172 16.28 8.56 17.70
C LYS A 172 17.67 8.12 17.24
N GLN A 173 18.27 7.14 17.91
CA GLN A 173 19.56 6.57 17.54
C GLN A 173 19.49 5.90 16.15
N ALA A 174 18.49 5.04 15.92
CA ALA A 174 18.28 4.39 14.62
C ALA A 174 18.02 5.38 13.47
N LYS A 175 17.47 6.56 13.77
CA LYS A 175 17.27 7.64 12.79
C LYS A 175 18.56 8.42 12.51
N ALA A 176 19.46 8.52 13.48
CA ALA A 176 20.77 9.17 13.32
C ALA A 176 21.74 8.30 12.51
N ASP A 177 21.76 6.98 12.77
CA ASP A 177 22.65 6.04 12.08
C ASP A 177 22.26 5.83 10.59
N ALA A 178 21.00 6.09 10.24
CA ALA A 178 20.51 6.01 8.86
C ALA A 178 20.69 7.30 8.04
N ARG A 179 21.18 8.41 8.64
CA ARG A 179 21.49 9.63 7.89
C ARG A 179 22.87 9.47 7.24
N PRO A 180 23.04 9.70 5.93
CA PRO A 180 24.36 9.66 5.33
C PRO A 180 25.22 10.72 6.03
N LYS A 181 26.38 10.32 6.56
CA LYS A 181 27.41 11.27 6.99
C LYS A 181 27.89 12.01 5.75
N THR A 182 27.33 13.18 5.47
CA THR A 182 27.95 14.14 4.57
C THR A 182 29.30 14.49 5.19
N GLY A 183 30.37 14.05 4.54
CA GLY A 183 31.74 14.21 5.00
C GLY A 183 32.05 15.67 5.32
N GLY A 184 32.65 15.88 6.49
CA GLY A 184 33.11 17.18 6.95
C GLY A 184 34.20 17.74 6.06
N ALA A 185 34.16 19.07 5.93
CA ALA A 185 35.14 19.91 5.27
C ALA A 185 36.58 19.59 5.69
N GLY A 186 37.38 19.10 4.75
CA GLY A 186 38.83 19.08 4.85
C GLY A 186 39.39 20.42 4.36
N LYS A 187 39.94 21.21 5.29
CA LYS A 187 40.79 22.38 5.00
C LYS A 187 41.95 21.95 4.09
N GLN A 188 42.07 22.55 2.91
CA GLN A 188 43.31 22.56 2.14
C GLN A 188 44.29 23.60 2.72
N PRO A 189 45.56 23.26 2.96
CA PRO A 189 46.60 24.27 3.09
C PRO A 189 47.16 24.62 1.70
N ARG A 190 47.41 25.92 1.51
CA ARG A 190 48.13 26.52 0.39
C ARG A 190 49.63 26.18 0.46
N GLY A 191 50.27 26.03 -0.70
CA GLY A 191 51.73 26.04 -0.84
C GLY A 191 52.16 25.80 -2.29
N ALA A 192 52.81 26.80 -2.89
CA ALA A 192 53.19 26.91 -4.30
C ALA A 192 54.55 26.26 -4.62
N GLN A 193 54.76 25.80 -5.87
CA GLN A 193 55.72 26.39 -6.83
C GLN A 193 55.84 25.58 -8.15
N ALA A 194 56.22 26.31 -9.18
CA ALA A 194 56.15 26.04 -10.62
C ALA A 194 57.34 25.24 -11.19
N ALA A 195 57.13 24.62 -12.36
CA ALA A 195 58.11 24.51 -13.45
C ALA A 195 57.41 24.14 -14.76
N ALA A 196 57.98 24.61 -15.86
CA ALA A 196 57.38 24.81 -17.18
C ALA A 196 57.36 23.57 -18.10
N ALA A 197 56.55 23.72 -19.17
CA ALA A 197 56.35 22.89 -20.37
C ALA A 197 57.65 22.68 -21.21
N PRO A 198 57.69 21.91 -22.33
CA PRO A 198 56.73 22.00 -23.46
C PRO A 198 56.38 20.66 -24.16
N ASP A 199 55.20 20.58 -24.80
CA ASP A 199 54.93 20.55 -26.26
C ASP A 199 54.75 19.11 -26.78
N ASP A 200 53.54 18.81 -27.27
CA ASP A 200 53.35 18.21 -28.59
C ASP A 200 51.88 18.28 -29.00
N ALA A 201 51.70 18.79 -30.21
CA ALA A 201 50.46 18.97 -30.92
C ALA A 201 49.92 17.64 -31.45
N ASP A 202 48.61 17.49 -31.55
CA ASP A 202 47.99 17.35 -32.86
C ASP A 202 46.46 17.48 -32.77
N ALA A 203 45.94 18.22 -33.75
CA ALA A 203 44.55 18.62 -33.92
C ALA A 203 43.96 17.91 -35.14
N HIS A 204 42.67 17.57 -35.08
CA HIS A 204 41.66 17.54 -36.15
C HIS A 204 40.31 17.43 -35.41
N GLY A 205 39.37 18.39 -35.44
CA GLY A 205 38.67 19.01 -36.58
C GLY A 205 37.60 18.01 -37.08
N GLU A 206 36.29 18.25 -37.20
CA GLU A 206 35.40 19.42 -37.38
C GLU A 206 33.95 18.97 -37.01
N GLU A 207 33.11 19.75 -36.31
CA GLU A 207 31.99 20.61 -36.82
C GLU A 207 30.91 19.87 -37.66
N SER A 208 29.59 19.99 -37.46
CA SER A 208 28.74 21.21 -37.41
C SER A 208 27.23 20.84 -37.29
N GLY A 209 26.39 21.84 -36.96
CA GLY A 209 24.92 21.88 -37.17
C GLY A 209 24.12 22.27 -35.90
N ASP A 210 23.89 23.56 -35.59
CA ASP A 210 22.74 24.42 -36.01
C ASP A 210 21.37 23.72 -35.88
N GLY A 211 20.33 24.25 -35.24
CA GLY A 211 20.04 25.54 -34.63
C GLY A 211 18.51 25.62 -34.36
N ASP A 212 18.12 26.71 -33.70
CA ASP A 212 16.81 27.40 -33.76
C ASP A 212 15.67 27.10 -32.76
N ASP A 213 15.09 28.24 -32.38
CA ASP A 213 14.14 28.60 -31.34
C ASP A 213 12.67 28.18 -31.61
N GLY A 214 11.85 28.24 -30.57
CA GLY A 214 10.40 28.05 -30.67
C GLY A 214 9.67 28.27 -29.34
N ASP A 215 9.57 29.53 -28.96
CA ASP A 215 8.62 30.07 -27.98
C ASP A 215 7.19 29.97 -28.56
N ASP A 216 6.22 29.49 -27.78
CA ASP A 216 4.79 29.70 -28.11
C ASP A 216 3.95 29.61 -26.82
N SER A 217 3.55 30.79 -26.38
CA SER A 217 2.52 31.08 -25.39
C SER A 217 1.22 31.42 -26.09
N ASP A 218 0.08 30.88 -25.64
CA ASP A 218 -1.27 31.51 -25.55
C ASP A 218 -2.26 30.42 -25.03
N ASP A 219 -2.79 30.58 -23.81
CA ASP A 219 -4.10 31.17 -23.44
C ASP A 219 -5.32 30.53 -24.14
N ASP A 220 -6.18 29.89 -23.34
CA ASP A 220 -7.61 29.84 -23.62
C ASP A 220 -8.38 29.52 -22.33
N THR A 221 -8.75 30.59 -21.65
CA THR A 221 -9.59 30.62 -20.45
C THR A 221 -11.05 30.77 -20.88
N GLN A 222 -11.84 29.68 -20.93
CA GLN A 222 -13.33 29.73 -20.87
C GLN A 222 -13.98 28.33 -20.89
N GLY A 223 -14.65 27.94 -19.80
CA GLY A 223 -15.45 26.71 -19.78
C GLY A 223 -15.99 26.19 -18.45
N GLU A 224 -15.84 26.90 -17.32
CA GLU A 224 -16.14 26.33 -16.00
C GLU A 224 -17.54 26.58 -15.41
N SER A 225 -18.41 27.39 -16.02
CA SER A 225 -19.70 27.72 -15.38
C SER A 225 -20.86 26.75 -15.68
N GLY A 226 -20.79 25.92 -16.74
CA GLY A 226 -21.91 25.04 -17.12
C GLY A 226 -21.94 23.67 -16.44
N LEU A 227 -20.80 23.17 -15.95
CA LEU A 227 -20.67 21.81 -15.43
C LEU A 227 -21.06 21.68 -13.94
N ALA A 228 -20.99 22.79 -13.19
CA ALA A 228 -21.37 22.84 -11.78
C ALA A 228 -22.90 22.75 -11.59
N ASP A 229 -23.65 23.43 -12.46
CA ASP A 229 -25.12 23.46 -12.40
C ASP A 229 -25.75 22.11 -12.79
N ALA A 230 -25.13 21.40 -13.73
CA ALA A 230 -25.57 20.05 -14.12
C ALA A 230 -25.37 19.02 -12.98
N ARG A 231 -24.29 19.13 -12.20
CA ARG A 231 -24.01 18.25 -11.05
C ARG A 231 -24.93 18.54 -9.85
N ALA A 232 -25.31 19.80 -9.63
CA ALA A 232 -26.23 20.18 -8.56
C ALA A 232 -27.67 19.69 -8.82
N ALA A 233 -28.14 19.74 -10.07
CA ALA A 233 -29.48 19.29 -10.45
C ALA A 233 -29.65 17.75 -10.33
N GLU A 234 -28.60 16.97 -10.59
CA GLU A 234 -28.63 15.51 -10.47
C GLU A 234 -28.59 15.03 -9.01
N ALA A 235 -27.88 15.75 -8.14
CA ALA A 235 -27.84 15.48 -6.70
C ALA A 235 -29.21 15.68 -6.02
N GLN A 236 -29.94 16.74 -6.40
CA GLN A 236 -31.28 17.02 -5.85
C GLN A 236 -32.33 15.98 -6.27
N ARG A 237 -32.24 15.42 -7.48
CA ARG A 237 -33.12 14.32 -7.95
C ARG A 237 -32.88 13.00 -7.23
N ARG A 238 -31.65 12.75 -6.74
CA ARG A 238 -31.35 11.54 -5.95
C ARG A 238 -31.83 11.66 -4.50
N ALA A 239 -31.83 12.86 -3.93
CA ALA A 239 -32.31 13.10 -2.57
C ALA A 239 -33.84 12.94 -2.43
N SER A 240 -34.62 13.40 -3.41
CA SER A 240 -36.10 13.33 -3.36
C SER A 240 -36.70 11.93 -3.55
N LYS A 241 -35.90 10.94 -3.96
CA LYS A 241 -36.33 9.53 -4.09
C LYS A 241 -36.11 8.68 -2.83
N ALA A 242 -35.47 9.23 -1.79
CA ALA A 242 -35.10 8.48 -0.59
C ALA A 242 -36.15 8.54 0.55
N ASP A 243 -37.17 9.39 0.45
CA ASP A 243 -38.18 9.62 1.51
C ASP A 243 -39.60 9.19 1.09
N ALA A 244 -39.81 7.89 0.87
CA ALA A 244 -41.15 7.30 0.73
C ALA A 244 -41.38 6.23 1.82
N PRO A 245 -42.39 6.37 2.70
CA PRO A 245 -42.59 5.42 3.80
C PRO A 245 -43.36 4.16 3.36
N LEU A 246 -42.82 3.00 3.74
CA LEU A 246 -43.48 1.69 3.59
C LEU A 246 -44.54 1.49 4.69
N GLN A 247 -45.83 1.57 4.33
CA GLN A 247 -46.95 1.16 5.18
C GLN A 247 -47.27 -0.33 4.99
N GLY A 248 -47.33 -1.06 6.10
CA GLY A 248 -47.55 -2.51 6.15
C GLY A 248 -49.00 -2.96 5.93
N LYS A 249 -49.15 -4.23 5.55
CA LYS A 249 -50.41 -4.97 5.65
C LYS A 249 -50.19 -6.31 6.35
N ARG A 250 -50.98 -6.50 7.41
CA ARG A 250 -51.07 -7.68 8.28
C ARG A 250 -51.69 -8.86 7.52
N ALA A 251 -51.19 -10.07 7.74
CA ALA A 251 -51.87 -11.31 7.37
C ALA A 251 -52.65 -11.86 8.58
N ARG A 252 -53.94 -12.15 8.38
CA ARG A 252 -54.78 -12.98 9.28
C ARG A 252 -54.97 -14.35 8.65
N SER A 253 -55.22 -15.31 9.54
CA SER A 253 -55.42 -16.75 9.36
C SER A 253 -56.61 -17.14 8.48
N ASP A 254 -56.54 -18.39 7.97
CA ASP A 254 -57.59 -19.44 7.89
C ASP A 254 -57.17 -20.40 6.75
N GLY A 255 -56.91 -21.69 6.95
CA GLY A 255 -57.85 -22.70 7.42
C GLY A 255 -58.24 -23.59 6.23
N ALA A 256 -57.44 -24.62 5.92
CA ALA A 256 -57.77 -25.60 4.89
C ALA A 256 -57.53 -27.05 5.38
N ARG A 257 -58.67 -27.73 5.48
CA ARG A 257 -59.00 -29.08 5.94
C ARG A 257 -58.34 -30.16 5.07
N LEU A 258 -57.79 -31.20 5.68
CA LEU A 258 -57.51 -32.50 5.02
C LEU A 258 -58.56 -33.53 5.50
N PRO A 259 -59.08 -34.41 4.62
CA PRO A 259 -60.12 -35.36 4.98
C PRO A 259 -59.57 -36.64 5.65
N ASP A 260 -60.35 -37.13 6.60
CA ASP A 260 -60.17 -38.39 7.32
C ASP A 260 -60.35 -39.64 6.43
N GLY A 261 -59.52 -40.64 6.69
CA GLY A 261 -59.97 -42.01 6.91
C GLY A 261 -59.91 -42.98 5.73
N ALA A 262 -59.03 -43.99 5.82
CA ALA A 262 -59.40 -45.41 5.72
C ALA A 262 -58.17 -46.34 5.85
N ARG A 263 -58.25 -47.25 6.84
CA ARG A 263 -57.86 -48.67 6.76
C ARG A 263 -56.35 -48.97 6.66
N ASP A 264 -55.76 -50.02 7.20
CA ASP A 264 -56.14 -51.15 8.06
C ASP A 264 -54.82 -51.92 8.34
N ALA A 265 -54.79 -52.71 9.40
CA ALA A 265 -53.95 -53.87 9.65
C ALA A 265 -52.42 -53.85 9.36
N GLY A 266 -51.65 -53.98 10.45
CA GLY A 266 -51.03 -55.28 10.77
C GLY A 266 -49.56 -55.53 10.36
N ALA A 267 -48.82 -55.96 11.40
CA ALA A 267 -47.53 -56.66 11.42
C ALA A 267 -46.26 -55.83 11.20
#